data_AF-A0A8U0TG37-F1
#
_entry.id   AF-A0A8U0TG37-F1
#
_cell.length_a   1.000
_cell.length_b   1.000
_cell.length_c   1.000
_cell.angle_alpha   90.00
_cell.angle_beta   90.00
_cell.angle_gamma   90.00
#
_symmetry.space_group_name_H-M   'P 1'
#
loop_
_entity.id
_entity.type
_entity.pdbx_description
1 polymer ?
#
loop_
_entity_poly.entity_id
_entity_poly.type
_entity_poly.pdbx_seq_one_letter_code
_entity_poly.pdbx_strand_id
1 'polypeptide(L)'
;MATALSLSSFPTLQNLSDDMKAPISIEVKPCITLKGSKGYLHLSYIPRRDIKKLYFNIYLSFNSMDFPMRKEVVCRGSDDLYSFCRALKGETVNTAVSFSFRGLRFSKGRYRCVAEAISGDPEEMLFCLNFTIIHHPDFN
;
A
#
# COMPACT_ATOMS: atom_id res chain seq x y z
N MET A 1 -22.93 13.98 4.27
CA MET A 1 -22.20 14.48 3.07
C MET A 1 -20.88 13.75 3.06
N ALA A 2 -20.71 12.80 2.15
CA ALA A 2 -19.51 11.98 2.08
C ALA A 2 -18.38 12.83 1.50
N THR A 3 -17.41 13.19 2.33
CA THR A 3 -16.24 13.92 1.88
C THR A 3 -15.49 13.02 0.93
N ALA A 4 -15.59 13.38 -0.35
CA ALA A 4 -14.85 12.76 -1.41
C ALA A 4 -13.38 12.77 -1.00
N LEU A 5 -12.83 11.59 -0.72
CA LEU A 5 -11.50 11.31 -1.19
C LEU A 5 -11.63 11.41 -2.71
N SER A 6 -11.49 12.62 -3.23
CA SER A 6 -10.88 12.77 -4.53
C SER A 6 -9.50 12.12 -4.37
N LEU A 7 -9.47 10.81 -4.54
CA LEU A 7 -8.44 10.18 -5.35
C LEU A 7 -8.61 10.76 -6.76
N SER A 8 -8.48 12.09 -6.92
CA SER A 8 -7.94 12.73 -8.12
C SER A 8 -6.46 12.40 -8.11
N SER A 9 -6.22 11.11 -8.16
CA SER A 9 -4.97 10.45 -8.23
C SER A 9 -5.34 9.02 -8.60
N PHE A 10 -5.74 8.83 -9.87
CA PHE A 10 -4.86 7.99 -10.71
C PHE A 10 -3.48 8.14 -10.11
N PRO A 11 -2.83 7.12 -9.54
CA PRO A 11 -1.52 7.30 -8.94
C PRO A 11 -0.74 8.15 -9.93
N THR A 12 -0.50 9.43 -9.60
CA THR A 12 0.21 10.31 -10.51
C THR A 12 1.56 9.68 -10.45
N LEU A 13 1.84 8.93 -11.51
CA LEU A 13 2.91 7.96 -11.65
C LEU A 13 4.20 8.74 -11.82
N GLN A 14 4.49 9.62 -10.86
CA GLN A 14 5.61 10.52 -10.82
C GLN A 14 6.55 9.95 -9.78
N ASN A 15 7.57 9.31 -10.33
CA ASN A 15 8.72 8.71 -9.68
C ASN A 15 8.51 7.24 -9.29
N LEU A 16 8.21 6.43 -10.32
CA LEU A 16 8.75 5.09 -10.39
C LEU A 16 10.27 5.24 -10.58
N SER A 17 11.01 5.33 -9.48
CA SER A 17 12.47 5.18 -9.50
C SER A 17 12.77 3.68 -9.52
N ASP A 18 12.52 3.04 -10.66
CA ASP A 18 13.33 1.93 -11.21
C ASP A 18 12.66 1.36 -12.47
N ASP A 19 13.24 1.74 -13.61
CA ASP A 19 13.40 1.10 -14.92
C ASP A 19 12.40 0.07 -15.52
N MET A 20 11.23 -0.27 -14.95
CA MET A 20 10.41 -1.31 -15.58
C MET A 20 8.96 -1.36 -15.07
N LYS A 21 8.10 -0.55 -15.72
CA LYS A 21 6.65 -0.42 -15.45
C LYS A 21 5.87 -1.70 -15.80
N ALA A 22 5.71 -2.63 -14.88
CA ALA A 22 4.53 -3.51 -14.90
C ALA A 22 3.33 -2.69 -14.38
N PRO A 23 2.16 -2.71 -15.05
CA PRO A 23 1.00 -1.95 -14.58
C PRO A 23 0.48 -2.58 -13.28
N ILE A 24 0.68 -1.89 -12.16
CA ILE A 24 0.10 -2.24 -10.86
C ILE A 24 -1.22 -1.48 -10.75
N SER A 25 -2.33 -2.20 -10.59
CA SER A 25 -3.63 -1.60 -10.28
C SER A 25 -3.93 -1.78 -8.80
N ILE A 26 -4.23 -0.67 -8.13
CA ILE A 26 -4.54 -0.64 -6.70
C ILE A 26 -5.86 0.10 -6.53
N GLU A 27 -6.87 -0.59 -6.01
CA GLU A 27 -8.15 -0.01 -5.66
C GLU A 27 -8.46 -0.28 -4.19
N VAL A 28 -8.91 0.75 -3.47
CA VAL A 28 -9.20 0.65 -2.03
C VAL A 28 -10.68 0.91 -1.79
N LYS A 29 -11.38 -0.08 -1.21
CA LYS A 29 -12.82 -0.01 -0.94
C LYS A 29 -13.14 -0.47 0.50
N PRO A 30 -13.81 0.36 1.33
CA PRO A 30 -14.06 1.80 1.14
C PRO A 30 -12.75 2.61 1.19
N CYS A 31 -12.80 3.86 0.72
CA CYS A 31 -11.65 4.74 0.77
C CYS A 31 -11.15 4.94 2.22
N ILE A 32 -9.84 5.08 2.38
CA ILE A 32 -9.18 5.12 3.68
C ILE A 32 -9.55 6.39 4.47
N THR A 33 -10.13 6.24 5.65
CA THR A 33 -10.39 7.35 6.57
C THR A 33 -9.37 7.35 7.71
N LEU A 34 -8.69 8.47 7.92
CA LEU A 34 -7.64 8.57 8.95
C LEU A 34 -8.16 8.39 10.39
N LYS A 35 -9.47 8.59 10.64
CA LYS A 35 -10.14 8.25 11.91
C LYS A 35 -10.22 6.74 12.18
N GLY A 36 -9.79 5.91 11.23
CA GLY A 36 -9.82 4.46 11.30
C GLY A 36 -10.78 3.91 10.25
N SER A 37 -10.26 3.02 9.41
CA SER A 37 -11.06 2.34 8.40
C SER A 37 -10.74 0.85 8.33
N LYS A 38 -11.74 0.11 7.92
CA LYS A 38 -11.65 -1.31 7.55
C LYS A 38 -12.14 -1.44 6.12
N GLY A 39 -11.48 -2.27 5.33
CA GLY A 39 -11.81 -2.42 3.93
C GLY A 39 -10.98 -3.47 3.24
N TYR A 40 -11.07 -3.46 1.92
CA TYR A 40 -10.37 -4.34 1.01
C TYR A 40 -9.50 -3.50 0.07
N LEU A 41 -8.24 -3.90 -0.03
CA LEU A 41 -7.27 -3.44 -1.01
C LEU A 41 -7.28 -4.44 -2.17
N HIS A 42 -7.93 -4.07 -3.27
CA HIS A 42 -7.87 -4.83 -4.51
C HIS A 42 -6.56 -4.52 -5.21
N LEU A 43 -5.73 -5.54 -5.37
CA LEU A 43 -4.42 -5.47 -5.98
C LEU A 43 -4.40 -6.38 -7.20
N SER A 44 -4.10 -5.79 -8.36
CA SER A 44 -3.82 -6.53 -9.59
C SER A 44 -2.42 -6.21 -10.07
N TYR A 45 -1.54 -7.20 -10.08
CA TYR A 45 -0.17 -7.06 -10.57
C TYR A 45 0.39 -8.38 -11.09
N ILE A 46 1.39 -8.27 -11.97
CA ILE A 46 2.17 -9.41 -12.44
C ILE A 46 3.55 -9.32 -11.76
N PRO A 47 3.79 -10.09 -10.69
CA PRO A 47 5.11 -10.21 -10.06
C PRO A 47 6.23 -10.49 -11.07
N ARG A 48 7.34 -9.79 -10.90
CA ARG A 48 8.59 -10.06 -11.63
C ARG A 48 9.46 -11.11 -10.93
N ARG A 49 9.09 -11.48 -9.71
CA ARG A 49 9.79 -12.39 -8.79
C ARG A 49 8.76 -13.14 -7.96
N ASP A 50 9.17 -14.26 -7.38
CA ASP A 50 8.29 -15.06 -6.53
C ASP A 50 7.83 -14.26 -5.30
N ILE A 51 6.53 -14.31 -5.01
CA ILE A 51 5.91 -13.58 -3.89
C ILE A 51 5.97 -14.45 -2.63
N LYS A 52 7.15 -14.99 -2.35
CA LYS A 52 7.40 -15.70 -1.09
C LYS A 52 7.88 -14.69 -0.07
N LYS A 53 7.36 -14.79 1.16
CA LYS A 53 7.76 -13.93 2.30
C LYS A 53 7.56 -12.42 2.07
N LEU A 54 6.49 -12.03 1.38
CA LEU A 54 6.15 -10.61 1.13
C LEU A 54 5.92 -9.82 2.43
N TYR A 55 6.61 -8.69 2.54
CA TYR A 55 6.32 -7.68 3.55
C TYR A 55 6.44 -6.26 2.97
N PHE A 56 5.82 -5.31 3.66
CA PHE A 56 5.84 -3.90 3.31
C PHE A 56 6.57 -3.10 4.38
N ASN A 57 7.51 -2.25 3.99
CA ASN A 57 8.03 -1.19 4.84
C ASN A 57 7.26 0.10 4.54
N ILE A 58 6.63 0.66 5.57
CA ILE A 58 5.80 1.85 5.47
C ILE A 58 6.50 2.99 6.21
N TYR A 59 6.81 4.05 5.48
CA TYR A 59 7.37 5.29 5.99
C TYR A 59 6.32 6.37 5.89
N LEU A 60 5.90 6.91 7.02
CA LEU A 60 4.94 8.00 7.08
C LEU A 60 5.66 9.27 7.52
N SER A 61 5.35 10.39 6.87
CA SER A 61 5.88 11.70 7.21
C SER A 61 4.77 12.75 7.19
N PHE A 62 4.85 13.69 8.12
CA PHE A 62 3.89 14.78 8.29
C PHE A 62 4.60 16.05 8.76
N ASN A 63 4.43 17.17 8.04
CA ASN A 63 5.05 18.45 8.40
C ASN A 63 6.54 18.34 8.79
N SER A 64 7.33 17.63 7.99
CA SER A 64 8.76 17.36 8.24
C SER A 64 9.09 16.52 9.49
N MET A 65 8.08 15.88 10.09
CA MET A 65 8.26 14.83 11.09
C MET A 65 8.12 13.47 10.43
N ASP A 66 9.13 12.63 10.59
CA ASP A 66 9.11 11.24 10.15
C ASP A 66 8.64 10.34 11.29
N PHE A 67 7.62 9.53 11.03
CA PHE A 67 7.17 8.52 11.96
C PHE A 67 8.08 7.28 11.86
N PRO A 68 8.22 6.49 12.95
CA PRO A 68 8.96 5.24 12.90
C PRO A 68 8.44 4.32 11.79
N MET A 69 9.38 3.75 11.03
CA MET A 69 9.07 2.79 9.98
C MET A 69 8.26 1.62 10.56
N ARG A 70 7.16 1.27 9.89
CA ARG A 70 6.36 0.08 10.22
C ARG A 70 6.56 -1.00 9.18
N LYS A 71 6.90 -2.20 9.65
CA LYS A 71 6.99 -3.41 8.81
C LYS A 71 5.69 -4.19 8.93
N GLU A 72 4.95 -4.28 7.82
CA GLU A 72 3.71 -5.06 7.72
C GLU A 72 3.98 -6.34 6.93
N VAL A 73 3.97 -7.48 7.62
CA VAL A 73 4.21 -8.79 6.99
C VAL A 73 2.89 -9.32 6.43
N VAL A 74 2.85 -9.55 5.12
CA VAL A 74 1.64 -10.03 4.41
C VAL A 74 1.73 -11.53 4.12
N CYS A 75 2.91 -12.00 3.77
CA CYS A 75 3.22 -13.42 3.62
C CYS A 75 4.42 -13.75 4.50
N ARG A 76 4.27 -14.70 5.41
CA ARG A 76 5.34 -15.31 6.21
C ARG A 76 5.98 -16.50 5.48
N GLY A 77 5.25 -17.10 4.55
CA GLY A 77 5.67 -18.24 3.75
C GLY A 77 4.69 -18.54 2.61
N SER A 78 4.84 -19.68 1.95
CA SER A 78 3.93 -20.13 0.88
C SER A 78 2.57 -20.61 1.38
N ASP A 79 2.48 -21.06 2.63
CA ASP A 79 1.25 -21.60 3.23
C ASP A 79 0.62 -20.60 4.21
N ASP A 80 0.54 -19.33 3.79
CA ASP A 80 -0.05 -18.28 4.60
C ASP A 80 -1.53 -18.04 4.27
N LEU A 81 -2.15 -17.12 5.01
CA LEU A 81 -3.55 -16.73 4.93
C LEU A 81 -4.00 -16.37 3.51
N TYR A 82 -3.10 -15.80 2.70
CA TYR A 82 -3.42 -15.38 1.35
C TYR A 82 -2.88 -16.34 0.30
N SER A 83 -3.75 -16.81 -0.59
CA SER A 83 -3.39 -17.72 -1.68
C SER A 83 -2.34 -17.16 -2.64
N PHE A 84 -2.26 -15.83 -2.79
CA PHE A 84 -1.25 -15.18 -3.64
C PHE A 84 0.17 -15.25 -3.07
N CYS A 85 0.37 -15.66 -1.81
CA CYS A 85 1.71 -15.91 -1.26
C CYS A 85 2.44 -17.09 -1.93
N ARG A 86 1.72 -17.87 -2.75
CA ARG A 86 2.29 -18.94 -3.59
C ARG A 86 2.61 -18.48 -5.00
N ALA A 87 2.22 -17.26 -5.38
CA ALA A 87 2.35 -16.83 -6.76
C ALA A 87 3.82 -16.69 -7.16
N LEU A 88 4.14 -17.26 -8.31
CA LEU A 88 5.46 -17.29 -8.90
C LEU A 88 5.67 -16.10 -9.84
N LYS A 89 6.92 -15.85 -10.20
CA LYS A 89 7.28 -14.89 -11.25
C LYS A 89 6.42 -15.09 -12.50
N GLY A 90 5.80 -14.01 -12.98
CA GLY A 90 5.02 -13.98 -14.22
C GLY A 90 3.56 -14.41 -14.08
N GLU A 91 3.14 -14.92 -12.93
CA GLU A 91 1.74 -15.22 -12.68
C GLU A 91 0.92 -13.95 -12.46
N THR A 92 -0.36 -13.97 -12.83
CA THR A 92 -1.25 -12.83 -12.58
C THR A 92 -1.80 -12.91 -11.16
N VAL A 93 -1.44 -11.95 -10.32
CA VAL A 93 -2.03 -11.81 -8.99
C VAL A 93 -3.17 -10.83 -9.07
N ASN A 94 -4.39 -11.32 -8.88
CA ASN A 94 -5.59 -10.51 -8.73
C ASN A 94 -6.27 -10.91 -7.42
N THR A 95 -6.16 -10.06 -6.40
CA THR A 95 -6.58 -10.40 -5.05
C THR A 95 -7.12 -9.20 -4.29
N ALA A 96 -7.81 -9.47 -3.18
CA ALA A 96 -8.29 -8.48 -2.24
C ALA A 96 -7.67 -8.75 -0.86
N VAL A 97 -6.84 -7.82 -0.39
CA VAL A 97 -6.22 -7.89 0.94
C VAL A 97 -7.09 -7.09 1.91
N SER A 98 -7.61 -7.74 2.94
CA SER A 98 -8.33 -7.05 4.00
C SER A 98 -7.37 -6.19 4.83
N PHE A 99 -7.72 -4.92 5.04
CA PHE A 99 -6.97 -4.04 5.96
C PHE A 99 -7.90 -3.54 7.07
N SER A 100 -7.31 -3.30 8.23
CA SER A 100 -7.97 -2.65 9.36
C SER A 100 -6.93 -1.87 10.13
N PHE A 101 -7.13 -0.56 10.24
CA PHE A 101 -6.32 0.26 11.14
C PHE A 101 -7.23 1.06 12.07
N ARG A 102 -6.80 1.14 13.33
CA ARG A 102 -7.41 2.04 14.30
C ARG A 102 -6.81 3.42 14.09
N GLY A 103 -7.67 4.41 13.85
CA GLY A 103 -7.23 5.78 13.61
C GLY A 103 -6.47 6.31 14.80
N LEU A 104 -5.29 6.86 14.54
CA LEU A 104 -4.68 7.83 15.44
C LEU A 104 -5.40 9.16 15.22
N ARG A 105 -5.39 10.07 16.20
CA ARG A 105 -5.89 11.44 16.00
C ARG A 105 -4.92 12.18 15.08
N PHE A 106 -5.11 12.01 13.77
CA PHE A 106 -4.31 12.69 12.76
C PHE A 106 -4.72 14.16 12.66
N SER A 107 -3.74 15.05 12.67
CA SER A 107 -3.95 16.48 12.41
C SER A 107 -4.33 16.71 10.95
N LYS A 108 -5.01 17.83 10.67
CA LYS A 108 -5.22 18.31 9.30
C LYS A 108 -3.88 18.49 8.60
N GLY A 109 -3.80 18.09 7.33
CA GLY A 109 -2.68 18.45 6.48
C GLY A 109 -2.33 17.37 5.47
N ARG A 110 -1.13 17.52 4.90
CA ARG A 110 -0.61 16.65 3.85
C ARG A 110 0.39 15.67 4.45
N TYR A 111 0.05 14.39 4.36
CA TYR A 111 0.90 13.29 4.76
C TYR A 111 1.57 12.72 3.52
N ARG A 112 2.84 12.34 3.65
CA ARG A 112 3.55 11.58 2.63
C ARG A 112 3.80 10.19 3.18
N CYS A 113 3.36 9.19 2.44
CA CYS A 113 3.47 7.77 2.79
C CYS A 113 4.25 7.07 1.69
N VAL A 114 5.40 6.48 2.03
CA VAL A 114 6.18 5.65 1.12
C VAL A 114 5.98 4.20 1.55
N ALA A 115 5.56 3.35 0.62
CA ALA A 115 5.39 1.92 0.83
C ALA A 115 6.34 1.14 -0.09
N GLU A 116 7.27 0.43 0.51
CA GLU A 116 8.20 -0.47 -0.18
C GLU A 116 7.72 -1.90 -0.03
N ALA A 117 7.50 -2.59 -1.15
CA ALA A 117 7.15 -4.00 -1.17
C ALA A 117 8.42 -4.83 -1.40
N ILE A 118 8.72 -5.76 -0.49
CA ILE A 118 9.90 -6.61 -0.55
C ILE A 118 9.48 -8.06 -0.43
N SER A 119 10.02 -8.92 -1.30
CA SER A 119 9.69 -10.35 -1.35
C SER A 119 10.83 -11.15 -1.98
N GLY A 120 10.86 -12.46 -1.71
CA GLY A 120 11.80 -13.40 -2.32
C GLY A 120 12.72 -14.07 -1.30
N ASP A 121 13.61 -14.91 -1.80
CA ASP A 121 14.72 -15.52 -1.07
C ASP A 121 15.87 -15.75 -2.08
N PRO A 122 16.78 -14.78 -2.28
CA PRO A 122 17.02 -13.57 -1.46
C PRO A 122 15.93 -12.49 -1.57
N GLU A 123 15.83 -11.66 -0.53
CA GLU A 123 14.87 -10.55 -0.47
C GLU A 123 15.19 -9.48 -1.54
N GLU A 124 14.24 -9.21 -2.43
CA GLU A 124 14.34 -8.17 -3.45
C GLU A 124 13.15 -7.21 -3.37
N MET A 125 13.38 -5.94 -3.71
CA MET A 125 12.32 -4.95 -3.82
C MET A 125 11.45 -5.24 -5.05
N LEU A 126 10.15 -5.44 -4.86
CA LEU A 126 9.18 -5.64 -5.93
C LEU A 126 8.75 -4.31 -6.54
N PHE A 127 8.40 -3.35 -5.68
CA PHE A 127 7.99 -2.00 -6.06
C PHE A 127 8.07 -1.03 -4.88
N CYS A 128 8.21 0.26 -5.19
CA CYS A 128 8.13 1.34 -4.22
C CYS A 128 7.07 2.34 -4.68
N LEU A 129 6.14 2.69 -3.79
CA LEU A 129 5.03 3.59 -4.07
C LEU A 129 5.07 4.77 -3.10
N ASN A 130 5.01 5.97 -3.65
CA ASN A 130 4.97 7.21 -2.89
C ASN A 130 3.58 7.84 -3.00
N PHE A 131 2.82 7.76 -1.91
CA PHE A 131 1.48 8.29 -1.80
C PHE A 131 1.48 9.62 -1.06
N THR A 132 0.66 10.55 -1.55
CA THR A 132 0.32 11.76 -0.80
C THR A 132 -1.11 11.61 -0.30
N ILE A 133 -1.30 11.66 1.02
CA ILE A 133 -2.61 11.58 1.66
C ILE A 133 -2.96 12.96 2.17
N ILE A 134 -4.04 13.54 1.65
CA ILE A 134 -4.51 14.85 2.10
C ILE A 134 -5.64 14.63 3.09
N HIS A 135 -5.39 14.98 4.36
CA HIS A 135 -6.42 14.96 5.38
C HIS A 135 -7.08 16.32 5.50
N HIS A 136 -8.33 16.38 5.08
CA HIS A 136 -9.27 17.41 5.52
C HIS A 136 -10.05 16.82 6.70
N PRO A 137 -9.93 17.36 7.93
CA PRO A 137 -10.91 17.05 8.95
C PRO A 137 -12.23 17.64 8.45
N ASP A 138 -13.22 16.77 8.27
CA ASP A 138 -14.59 17.24 8.21
C ASP A 138 -14.88 17.98 9.51
N PHE A 139 -15.17 19.28 9.40
CA PHE A 139 -15.85 20.00 10.46
C PHE A 139 -17.22 19.35 10.61
N ASN A 140 -17.39 18.61 11.70
CA ASN A 140 -18.57 18.55 12.56
C ASN A 140 -18.28 17.63 13.75
#